data_AF-A0A4T2A298-F1
#
_entry.id   AF-A0A4T2A298-F1
#
_cell.length_a   1.000
_cell.length_b   1.000
_cell.length_c   1.000
_cell.angle_alpha   90.00
_cell.angle_beta   90.00
_cell.angle_gamma   90.00
#
_symmetry.space_group_name_H-M   'P 1'
#
loop_
_entity.id
_entity.type
_entity.pdbx_description
1 polymer ?
#
loop_
_entity_poly.entity_id
_entity_poly.type
_entity_poly.pdbx_seq_one_letter_code
_entity_poly.pdbx_strand_id
1 'polypeptide(L)'
;MNKRQSGFTLIEIMVVVVILGILAALVVPQVMSRPDQAKVTVAKGDIKAVAAALDMYKLDNHAYPSTQQGLEALVKKPSGNPQPKNWNRDGYLKRMPVDPWGNAYQYLSPGTKGALDLYSLGADGKEGGSDQDADIGNWDL
;
A
#
# COMPACT_ATOMS: atom_id res chain seq x y z
N MET A 1 46.96 53.06 15.38
CA MET A 1 46.32 52.98 14.03
C MET A 1 44.92 52.42 14.21
N ASN A 2 43.91 53.27 14.31
CA ASN A 2 42.52 52.83 14.48
C ASN A 2 41.94 52.46 13.12
N LYS A 3 41.74 51.16 12.88
CA LYS A 3 40.98 50.66 11.73
C LYS A 3 39.55 51.18 11.88
N ARG A 4 39.11 52.04 10.96
CA ARG A 4 37.70 52.46 10.88
C ARG A 4 36.86 51.21 10.60
N GLN A 5 36.02 50.82 11.55
CA GLN A 5 34.98 49.82 11.32
C GLN A 5 33.94 50.44 10.39
N SER A 6 33.88 49.98 9.15
CA SER A 6 32.78 50.27 8.24
C SER A 6 31.56 49.46 8.68
N GLY A 7 30.57 50.15 9.27
CA GLY A 7 29.26 49.57 9.54
C GLY A 7 28.45 49.42 8.25
N PHE A 8 27.51 48.48 8.24
CA PHE A 8 26.58 48.26 7.14
C PHE A 8 25.74 49.50 6.84
N THR A 9 25.43 49.72 5.57
CA THR A 9 24.51 50.79 5.15
C THR A 9 23.05 50.36 5.31
N LEU A 10 22.15 51.32 5.51
CA LEU A 10 20.70 51.05 5.54
C LEU A 10 20.21 50.40 4.24
N ILE A 11 20.79 50.81 3.11
CA ILE A 11 20.48 50.28 1.77
C ILE A 11 20.82 48.78 1.68
N GLU A 12 21.97 48.35 2.23
CA GLU A 12 22.34 46.93 2.26
C GLU A 12 21.32 46.08 3.01
N ILE A 13 20.88 46.52 4.18
CA ILE A 13 19.88 45.76 4.95
C ILE A 13 18.53 45.73 4.23
N MET A 14 18.12 46.83 3.60
CA MET A 14 16.89 46.87 2.81
C MET A 14 16.91 45.86 1.66
N VAL A 15 18.00 45.79 0.90
CA VAL A 15 18.15 44.84 -0.21
C VAL A 15 18.10 43.40 0.30
N VAL A 16 18.77 43.10 1.41
CA VAL A 16 18.77 41.76 2.01
C VAL A 16 17.35 41.33 2.44
N VAL A 17 16.60 42.21 3.11
CA VAL A 17 15.23 41.90 3.56
C VAL A 17 14.28 41.69 2.37
N VAL A 18 14.43 42.46 1.30
CA VAL A 18 13.64 42.27 0.07
C VAL A 18 13.94 40.92 -0.58
N ILE A 19 15.20 40.54 -0.72
CA ILE A 19 15.60 39.24 -1.28
C ILE A 19 15.08 38.09 -0.40
N LEU A 20 15.22 38.20 0.92
CA LEU A 20 14.70 37.20 1.86
C LEU A 20 13.17 37.08 1.79
N GLY A 21 12.45 38.20 1.62
CA GLY A 21 11.00 38.20 1.42
C GLY A 21 10.56 37.47 0.15
N ILE A 22 11.29 37.68 -0.96
CA ILE A 22 11.05 36.97 -2.23
C ILE A 22 11.36 35.48 -2.10
N LEU A 23 12.51 35.14 -1.51
CA LEU A 23 12.92 33.74 -1.31
C LEU A 23 11.96 32.99 -0.39
N ALA A 24 11.48 33.63 0.68
CA ALA A 24 10.49 33.05 1.59
C ALA A 24 9.16 32.75 0.89
N ALA A 25 8.74 33.58 -0.07
CA ALA A 25 7.52 33.37 -0.84
C ALA A 25 7.63 32.23 -1.88
N LEU A 26 8.84 31.88 -2.32
CA LEU A 26 9.08 30.86 -3.35
C LEU A 26 9.33 29.45 -2.78
N VAL A 27 9.57 29.33 -1.48
CA VAL A 27 9.75 28.02 -0.84
C VAL A 27 8.38 27.39 -0.61
N VAL A 28 7.93 26.60 -1.59
CA VAL A 28 6.89 25.59 -1.40
C VAL A 28 7.60 24.26 -1.15
N PRO A 29 7.59 23.71 0.08
CA PRO A 29 8.09 22.36 0.29
C PRO A 29 7.14 21.35 -0.38
N GLN A 30 7.53 20.86 -1.55
CA GLN A 30 6.73 19.94 -2.38
C GLN A 30 6.86 18.47 -1.94
N VAL A 31 6.77 18.18 -0.64
CA VAL A 31 7.17 16.87 -0.06
C VAL A 31 5.99 15.91 0.20
N MET A 32 4.74 16.28 -0.07
CA MET A 32 3.60 15.49 0.44
C MET A 32 3.15 14.25 -0.36
N SER A 33 3.67 13.95 -1.57
CA SER A 33 3.09 12.90 -2.44
C SER A 33 3.88 11.59 -2.57
N ARG A 34 5.09 11.48 -2.00
CA ARG A 34 5.91 10.26 -2.08
C ARG A 34 5.47 9.08 -1.20
N PRO A 35 4.92 9.29 0.01
CA PRO A 35 4.48 8.17 0.86
C PRO A 35 3.38 7.35 0.21
N ASP A 36 2.57 7.98 -0.63
CA ASP A 36 1.30 7.41 -1.09
C ASP A 36 1.45 6.44 -2.26
N GLN A 37 2.30 6.76 -3.23
CA GLN A 37 2.64 5.81 -4.31
C GLN A 37 3.40 4.59 -3.78
N ALA A 38 4.18 4.78 -2.71
CA ALA A 38 4.87 3.68 -2.04
C ALA A 38 3.86 2.71 -1.41
N LYS A 39 2.80 3.22 -0.77
CA LYS A 39 1.70 2.38 -0.25
C LYS A 39 1.06 1.54 -1.35
N VAL A 40 0.62 2.16 -2.44
CA VAL A 40 0.06 1.42 -3.59
C VAL A 40 1.01 0.31 -4.05
N THR A 41 2.31 0.61 -4.17
CA THR A 41 3.32 -0.37 -4.58
C THR A 41 3.45 -1.54 -3.60
N VAL A 42 3.44 -1.26 -2.28
CA VAL A 42 3.45 -2.29 -1.23
C VAL A 42 2.19 -3.15 -1.34
N ALA A 43 1.01 -2.54 -1.48
CA ALA A 43 -0.25 -3.28 -1.62
C ALA A 43 -0.22 -4.24 -2.83
N LYS A 44 0.29 -3.78 -3.97
CA LYS A 44 0.47 -4.62 -5.17
C LYS A 44 1.42 -5.79 -4.92
N GLY A 45 2.52 -5.56 -4.19
CA GLY A 45 3.48 -6.60 -3.81
C GLY A 45 2.85 -7.67 -2.90
N ASP A 46 2.09 -7.23 -1.90
CA ASP A 46 1.38 -8.11 -0.97
C ASP A 46 0.31 -8.94 -1.71
N ILE A 47 -0.47 -8.34 -2.61
CA ILE A 47 -1.44 -9.07 -3.44
C ILE A 47 -0.74 -10.14 -4.28
N LYS A 48 0.41 -9.85 -4.89
CA LYS A 48 1.19 -10.85 -5.65
C LYS A 48 1.65 -12.00 -4.76
N ALA A 49 2.15 -11.70 -3.57
CA ALA A 49 2.62 -12.72 -2.63
C ALA A 49 1.46 -13.62 -2.13
N VAL A 50 0.32 -13.02 -1.79
CA VAL A 50 -0.87 -13.75 -1.34
C VAL A 50 -1.50 -14.55 -2.48
N ALA A 51 -1.53 -14.01 -3.70
CA ALA A 51 -1.99 -14.74 -4.89
C ALA A 51 -1.13 -15.97 -5.16
N ALA A 52 0.20 -15.84 -5.07
CA ALA A 52 1.10 -16.99 -5.20
C ALA A 52 0.85 -18.05 -4.10
N ALA A 53 0.58 -17.63 -2.86
CA ALA A 53 0.21 -18.54 -1.78
C ALA A 53 -1.15 -19.25 -2.03
N LEU A 54 -2.13 -18.54 -2.59
CA LEU A 54 -3.41 -19.13 -3.03
C LEU A 54 -3.19 -20.16 -4.14
N ASP A 55 -2.30 -19.90 -5.09
CA ASP A 55 -1.96 -20.84 -6.15
C ASP A 55 -1.29 -22.10 -5.59
N MET A 56 -0.37 -21.95 -4.62
CA MET A 56 0.20 -23.11 -3.91
C MET A 56 -0.88 -23.91 -3.16
N TYR A 57 -1.79 -23.22 -2.46
CA TYR A 57 -2.92 -23.89 -1.81
C TYR A 57 -3.75 -24.69 -2.81
N LYS A 58 -4.03 -24.12 -3.99
CA LYS A 58 -4.78 -24.81 -5.04
C LYS A 58 -4.01 -25.98 -5.64
N LEU A 59 -2.69 -25.90 -5.78
CA LEU A 59 -1.90 -27.03 -6.26
C LEU A 59 -2.02 -28.22 -5.33
N ASP A 60 -1.94 -28.00 -4.03
CA ASP A 60 -2.04 -29.06 -3.02
C ASP A 60 -3.47 -29.60 -2.84
N ASN A 61 -4.47 -28.71 -2.88
CA ASN A 61 -5.85 -29.05 -2.52
C ASN A 61 -6.78 -29.21 -3.72
N HIS A 62 -6.27 -28.95 -4.93
CA HIS A 62 -6.98 -28.91 -6.23
C HIS A 62 -8.09 -27.85 -6.34
N ALA A 63 -8.24 -26.99 -5.34
CA ALA A 63 -9.20 -25.91 -5.32
C ALA A 63 -8.66 -24.75 -4.47
N TYR A 64 -9.07 -23.53 -4.78
CA TYR A 64 -8.85 -22.40 -3.88
C TYR A 64 -9.71 -22.54 -2.61
N PRO A 65 -9.35 -21.85 -1.51
CA PRO A 65 -10.25 -21.70 -0.37
C PRO A 65 -11.58 -21.07 -0.81
N SER A 66 -12.69 -21.46 -0.19
CA SER A 66 -13.96 -20.76 -0.45
C SER A 66 -13.96 -19.36 0.16
N THR A 67 -14.82 -18.47 -0.33
CA THR A 67 -15.00 -17.13 0.28
C THR A 67 -15.28 -17.21 1.79
N GLN A 68 -16.03 -18.23 2.23
CA GLN A 68 -16.34 -18.44 3.65
C GLN A 68 -15.12 -18.87 4.48
N GLN A 69 -14.20 -19.62 3.88
CA GLN A 69 -12.93 -19.98 4.51
C GLN A 69 -11.95 -18.79 4.52
N GLY A 70 -12.04 -17.94 3.49
CA GLY A 70 -11.29 -16.70 3.38
C GLY A 70 -9.77 -16.92 3.25
N LEU A 71 -9.03 -15.82 3.39
CA LEU A 71 -7.56 -15.82 3.34
C LEU A 71 -6.92 -16.46 4.58
N GLU A 72 -7.67 -16.63 5.67
CA GLU A 72 -7.18 -17.32 6.87
C GLU A 72 -6.80 -18.78 6.58
N ALA A 73 -7.39 -19.39 5.55
CA ALA A 73 -7.04 -20.71 5.06
C ALA A 73 -5.57 -20.86 4.65
N LEU A 74 -4.89 -19.74 4.36
CA LEU A 74 -3.47 -19.72 4.03
C LEU A 74 -2.57 -19.79 5.26
N VAL A 75 -3.07 -19.42 6.44
CA VAL A 75 -2.29 -19.39 7.69
C VAL A 75 -2.66 -20.57 8.58
N LYS A 76 -3.95 -20.92 8.63
CA LYS A 76 -4.48 -21.99 9.47
C LYS A 76 -5.31 -22.94 8.62
N LYS A 77 -5.32 -24.22 8.99
CA LYS A 77 -6.12 -25.22 8.29
C LYS A 77 -7.60 -24.83 8.36
N PRO A 78 -8.26 -24.58 7.22
CA PRO A 78 -9.66 -24.19 7.24
C PRO A 78 -10.55 -25.38 7.63
N SER A 79 -11.60 -25.08 8.38
CA SER A 79 -12.72 -25.99 8.62
C SER A 79 -13.84 -25.73 7.61
N GLY A 80 -14.69 -26.73 7.37
CA GLY A 80 -15.84 -26.61 6.46
C GLY A 80 -15.55 -27.08 5.04
N ASN A 81 -16.42 -26.68 4.11
CA ASN A 81 -16.39 -27.13 2.71
C ASN A 81 -15.80 -26.04 1.78
N PRO A 82 -14.97 -26.42 0.80
CA PRO A 82 -14.41 -27.75 0.59
C PRO A 82 -13.34 -28.10 1.63
N GLN A 83 -13.30 -29.35 2.07
CA GLN A 83 -12.25 -29.81 2.98
C GLN A 83 -10.92 -29.89 2.22
N PRO A 84 -9.83 -29.29 2.75
CA PRO A 84 -8.56 -29.32 2.06
C PRO A 84 -7.96 -30.73 2.08
N LYS A 85 -7.57 -31.23 0.89
CA LYS A 85 -7.04 -32.59 0.71
C LYS A 85 -5.61 -32.76 1.24
N ASN A 86 -4.72 -31.82 0.94
CA ASN A 86 -3.30 -31.90 1.28
C ASN A 86 -2.78 -30.57 1.86
N TRP A 87 -3.51 -30.00 2.81
CA TRP A 87 -3.11 -28.72 3.43
C TRP A 87 -1.73 -28.83 4.09
N ASN A 88 -0.80 -27.94 3.71
CA ASN A 88 0.51 -27.85 4.34
C ASN A 88 0.40 -27.49 5.82
N ARG A 89 0.91 -28.36 6.72
CA ARG A 89 0.84 -28.18 8.18
C ARG A 89 1.46 -26.88 8.69
N ASP A 90 2.46 -26.36 7.98
CA ASP A 90 3.15 -25.11 8.32
C ASP A 90 2.42 -23.86 7.76
N GLY A 91 1.33 -24.06 7.02
CA GLY A 91 0.63 -23.01 6.28
C GLY A 91 1.33 -22.61 4.98
N TYR A 92 0.68 -21.73 4.23
CA TYR A 92 1.18 -21.10 3.01
C TYR A 92 1.73 -19.70 3.27
N LEU A 93 1.26 -19.07 4.36
CA LEU A 93 1.76 -17.78 4.86
C LEU A 93 1.99 -17.87 6.37
N LYS A 94 3.07 -17.24 6.85
CA LYS A 94 3.35 -17.16 8.30
C LYS A 94 2.31 -16.32 9.06
N ARG A 95 1.84 -15.27 8.41
CA ARG A 95 0.78 -14.38 8.90
C ARG A 95 0.11 -13.71 7.71
N MET A 96 -1.15 -13.32 7.88
CA MET A 96 -1.83 -12.53 6.87
C MET A 96 -1.30 -11.09 6.90
N PRO A 97 -0.83 -10.53 5.76
CA PRO A 97 -0.53 -9.11 5.69
C PRO A 97 -1.82 -8.28 5.81
N VAL A 98 -1.67 -7.10 6.40
CA VAL A 98 -2.67 -6.02 6.31
C VAL A 98 -2.22 -5.09 5.21
N ASP A 99 -3.17 -4.44 4.55
CA ASP A 99 -2.82 -3.48 3.53
C ASP A 99 -2.13 -2.23 4.15
N PRO A 100 -1.51 -1.37 3.33
CA PRO A 100 -0.79 -0.20 3.80
C PRO A 100 -1.63 0.87 4.52
N TRP A 101 -2.96 0.76 4.45
CA TRP A 101 -3.91 1.64 5.13
C TRP A 101 -4.49 1.00 6.39
N GLY A 102 -4.09 -0.23 6.71
CA GLY A 102 -4.49 -0.96 7.91
C GLY A 102 -5.76 -1.80 7.74
N ASN A 103 -6.27 -1.93 6.51
CA ASN A 103 -7.43 -2.75 6.21
C ASN A 103 -7.02 -4.18 5.87
N ALA A 104 -7.95 -5.12 6.06
CA ALA A 104 -7.76 -6.49 5.60
C ALA A 104 -8.01 -6.58 4.09
N TYR A 105 -7.22 -7.43 3.42
CA TYR A 105 -7.46 -7.77 2.02
C TYR A 105 -8.78 -8.50 1.84
N GLN A 106 -9.50 -8.13 0.79
CA GLN A 106 -10.74 -8.75 0.37
C GLN A 106 -10.46 -9.91 -0.57
N TYR A 107 -11.26 -10.98 -0.43
CA TYR A 107 -11.08 -12.20 -1.18
C TYR A 107 -12.42 -12.82 -1.59
N LEU A 108 -12.51 -13.24 -2.85
CA LEU A 108 -13.67 -13.93 -3.39
C LEU A 108 -13.24 -15.12 -4.25
N SER A 109 -13.85 -16.29 -4.00
CA SER A 109 -13.73 -17.45 -4.86
C SER A 109 -15.06 -18.23 -4.93
N PRO A 110 -15.65 -18.39 -6.13
CA PRO A 110 -15.18 -17.90 -7.43
C PRO A 110 -15.20 -16.37 -7.55
N GLY A 111 -14.20 -15.81 -8.23
CA GLY A 111 -14.10 -14.37 -8.47
C GLY A 111 -15.16 -13.87 -9.48
N THR A 112 -15.47 -12.57 -9.41
CA THR A 112 -16.26 -11.87 -10.43
C THR A 112 -15.42 -11.43 -11.62
N LYS A 113 -14.12 -11.14 -11.41
CA LYS A 113 -13.19 -10.66 -12.45
C LYS A 113 -12.27 -11.76 -12.97
N GLY A 114 -12.24 -12.92 -12.32
CA GLY A 114 -11.44 -14.07 -12.75
C GLY A 114 -11.72 -15.33 -11.93
N ALA A 115 -10.74 -16.23 -11.85
CA ALA A 115 -10.87 -17.44 -11.05
C ALA A 115 -10.97 -17.15 -9.54
N LEU A 116 -10.31 -16.08 -9.09
CA LEU A 116 -10.41 -15.49 -7.77
C LEU A 116 -10.26 -13.98 -7.89
N ASP A 117 -10.88 -13.27 -6.96
CA ASP A 117 -10.64 -11.84 -6.78
C ASP A 117 -9.91 -11.66 -5.44
N LEU A 118 -8.79 -10.94 -5.46
CA LEU A 118 -8.01 -10.58 -4.29
C LEU A 118 -7.62 -9.11 -4.41
N TYR A 119 -8.09 -8.28 -3.48
CA TYR A 119 -7.96 -6.83 -3.60
C TYR A 119 -7.93 -6.09 -2.27
N SER A 120 -7.43 -4.85 -2.31
CA SER A 120 -7.55 -3.85 -1.25
C SER A 120 -8.45 -2.72 -1.74
N LEU A 121 -9.24 -2.15 -0.84
CA LEU A 121 -10.17 -1.04 -1.08
C LEU A 121 -9.48 0.34 -1.06
N GLY A 122 -8.15 0.38 -1.11
CA GLY A 122 -7.40 1.64 -1.06
C GLY A 122 -7.52 2.39 0.27
N ALA A 123 -7.27 3.70 0.21
CA ALA A 123 -7.16 4.56 1.38
C ALA A 123 -8.50 4.89 2.04
N ASP A 124 -9.58 4.94 1.27
CA ASP A 124 -10.92 5.27 1.76
C ASP A 124 -11.69 4.06 2.31
N GLY A 125 -11.20 2.84 2.02
CA GLY A 125 -11.79 1.60 2.47
C GLY A 125 -13.15 1.31 1.81
N LYS A 126 -13.41 1.86 0.62
CA LYS A 126 -14.66 1.66 -0.13
C LYS A 126 -14.36 1.15 -1.54
N GLU A 127 -15.36 0.49 -2.11
CA GLU A 127 -15.26 0.06 -3.51
C GLU A 127 -15.26 1.26 -4.45
N GLY A 128 -14.41 1.21 -5.48
CA GLY A 128 -14.24 2.26 -6.46
C GLY A 128 -13.07 3.18 -6.13
N GLY A 129 -13.33 4.49 -6.13
CA GLY A 129 -12.32 5.52 -5.87
C GLY A 129 -11.37 5.82 -7.04
N SER A 130 -10.46 6.77 -6.81
CA SER A 130 -9.41 7.17 -7.76
C SER A 130 -8.09 7.38 -7.03
N ASP A 131 -6.98 7.26 -7.75
CA ASP A 131 -5.62 7.40 -7.21
C ASP A 131 -5.32 6.45 -6.05
N GLN A 132 -5.37 6.96 -4.81
CA GLN A 132 -5.08 6.19 -3.60
C GLN A 132 -6.31 5.50 -3.03
N ASP A 133 -7.48 6.02 -3.37
CA ASP A 133 -8.78 5.46 -3.01
C ASP A 133 -9.18 4.37 -3.99
N ALA A 134 -8.44 4.22 -5.11
CA ALA A 134 -8.73 3.21 -6.10
C ALA A 134 -8.53 1.79 -5.56
N ASP A 135 -9.49 0.92 -5.83
CA ASP A 135 -9.34 -0.52 -5.60
C ASP A 135 -8.08 -1.07 -6.29
N ILE A 136 -7.27 -1.81 -5.54
CA ILE A 136 -6.08 -2.47 -6.06
C ILE A 136 -6.33 -3.97 -6.01
N GLY A 137 -6.53 -4.59 -7.17
CA GLY A 137 -6.84 -6.02 -7.28
C GLY A 137 -5.89 -6.82 -8.15
N ASN A 138 -5.92 -8.14 -7.98
CA ASN A 138 -5.11 -9.10 -8.74
C ASN A 138 -5.36 -9.09 -10.25
N TRP A 139 -6.50 -8.58 -10.71
CA TRP A 139 -6.84 -8.48 -12.13
C TRP A 139 -6.08 -7.37 -12.87
N ASP A 140 -5.48 -6.41 -12.16
CA ASP A 140 -4.73 -5.28 -12.73
C ASP A 140 -3.20 -5.44 -12.59
N LEU A 141 -2.70 -6.65 -12.27
CA LEU A 141 -1.33 -6.90 -11.80
C LEU A 141 -0.42 -7.74 -12.69
#